data_AF-A0A381L4W5-F1
#
_entry.id   AF-A0A381L4W5-F1
#
_cell.length_a   1.000
_cell.length_b   1.000
_cell.length_c   1.000
_cell.angle_alpha   90.00
_cell.angle_beta   90.00
_cell.angle_gamma   90.00
#
_symmetry.space_group_name_H-M   'P 1'
#
loop_
_entity.id
_entity.type
_entity.pdbx_description
1 polymer ?
#
loop_
_entity_poly.entity_id
_entity_poly.type
_entity_poly.pdbx_seq_one_letter_code
_entity_poly.pdbx_strand_id
1 'polypeptide(L)'
;MWHALTLSTISLILTATLPTLVLGGQVLRTSSFTTCLSNTNTTVQHLDIKYNAEDRTVTFNVTGTSGSVQNVTAQLNVTAYGIDVYHNTFNPCSTSTFVSQICP
;
A
#
# COMPACT_ATOMS: atom_id res chain seq x y z
N MET A 1 -24.39 18.09 -64.80
CA MET A 1 -23.68 16.92 -64.22
C MET A 1 -22.60 17.47 -63.32
N TRP A 2 -22.48 16.94 -62.09
CA TRP A 2 -21.61 17.41 -60.98
C TRP A 2 -21.98 18.79 -60.41
N HIS A 3 -22.30 18.99 -59.13
CA HIS A 3 -21.72 18.44 -57.91
C HIS A 3 -22.80 18.22 -56.83
N ALA A 4 -23.28 16.98 -56.70
CA ALA A 4 -23.89 16.49 -55.47
C ALA A 4 -22.82 15.60 -54.83
N LEU A 5 -22.07 16.11 -53.84
CA LEU A 5 -21.16 15.36 -52.94
C LEU A 5 -20.34 16.35 -52.07
N THR A 6 -20.97 17.13 -51.19
CA THR A 6 -20.21 17.97 -50.23
C THR A 6 -20.86 18.08 -48.84
N LEU A 7 -21.63 17.09 -48.39
CA LEU A 7 -22.28 17.18 -47.06
C LEU A 7 -22.17 15.95 -46.16
N SER A 8 -21.49 14.86 -46.53
CA SER A 8 -21.62 13.59 -45.78
C SER A 8 -20.34 12.96 -45.22
N THR A 9 -19.15 13.58 -45.29
CA THR A 9 -17.89 12.92 -44.87
C THR A 9 -17.17 13.56 -43.69
N ILE A 10 -17.68 14.63 -43.07
CA ILE A 10 -17.01 15.31 -41.94
C ILE A 10 -17.41 14.75 -40.56
N SER A 11 -18.35 13.80 -40.48
CA SER A 11 -18.81 13.25 -39.18
C SER A 11 -17.99 12.06 -38.63
N LEU A 12 -16.89 11.64 -39.26
CA LEU A 12 -16.23 10.37 -38.90
C LEU A 12 -14.73 10.48 -38.59
N ILE A 13 -14.25 11.57 -37.97
CA ILE A 13 -12.82 11.64 -37.57
C ILE A 13 -12.60 12.15 -36.12
N LEU A 14 -13.59 12.75 -35.45
CA LEU A 14 -13.37 13.31 -34.10
C LEU A 14 -13.85 12.44 -32.93
N THR A 15 -13.82 11.11 -33.09
CA THR A 15 -13.78 10.16 -31.97
C THR A 15 -12.38 9.55 -31.84
N ALA A 16 -11.35 10.28 -32.30
CA ALA A 16 -9.96 9.92 -32.09
C ALA A 16 -9.62 10.01 -30.60
N THR A 17 -9.75 8.86 -29.93
CA THR A 17 -8.84 8.38 -28.89
C THR A 17 -8.48 9.41 -27.83
N LEU A 18 -9.33 9.59 -26.82
CA LEU A 18 -8.79 9.98 -25.52
C LEU A 18 -7.94 8.79 -25.06
N PRO A 19 -6.60 8.91 -24.92
CA PRO A 19 -5.88 7.91 -24.17
C PRO A 19 -6.46 7.99 -22.76
N THR A 20 -7.22 6.97 -22.35
CA THR A 20 -7.52 6.77 -20.95
C THR A 20 -6.17 6.52 -20.30
N LEU A 21 -5.59 7.57 -19.73
CA LEU A 21 -4.45 7.47 -18.84
C LEU A 21 -4.94 6.58 -17.70
N VAL A 22 -4.64 5.29 -17.77
CA VAL A 22 -4.80 4.39 -16.62
C VAL A 22 -3.76 4.87 -15.63
N LEU A 23 -4.19 5.71 -14.69
CA LEU A 23 -3.44 5.90 -13.46
C LEU A 23 -3.43 4.53 -12.78
N GLY A 24 -2.35 3.77 -12.99
CA GLY A 24 -2.10 2.59 -12.18
C GLY A 24 -2.00 3.06 -10.74
N GLY A 25 -2.94 2.61 -9.90
CA GLY A 25 -2.98 3.02 -8.50
C GLY A 25 -1.61 2.83 -7.86
N GLN A 26 -1.10 3.89 -7.22
CA GLN A 26 0.24 3.93 -6.65
C GLN A 26 0.29 3.17 -5.33
N VAL A 27 0.02 1.87 -5.39
CA VAL A 27 -0.03 0.98 -4.23
C VAL A 27 1.21 0.09 -4.19
N LEU A 28 2.08 0.34 -3.21
CA LEU A 28 3.17 -0.58 -2.89
C LEU A 28 2.62 -1.67 -1.95
N ARG A 29 2.93 -2.93 -2.24
CA ARG A 29 2.58 -4.06 -1.38
C ARG A 29 3.82 -4.83 -0.96
N THR A 30 3.79 -5.39 0.24
CA THR A 30 4.81 -6.34 0.68
C THR A 30 4.83 -7.55 -0.26
N SER A 31 5.99 -7.85 -0.84
CA SER A 31 6.21 -9.04 -1.68
C SER A 31 6.59 -10.26 -0.84
N SER A 32 7.39 -10.05 0.18
CA SER A 32 7.82 -11.07 1.13
C SER A 32 8.18 -10.43 2.47
N PHE A 33 8.16 -11.24 3.53
CA PHE A 33 8.68 -10.84 4.82
C PHE A 33 9.58 -11.95 5.37
N THR A 34 10.58 -11.54 6.14
CA THR A 34 11.45 -12.44 6.89
C THR A 34 11.35 -12.06 8.35
N THR A 35 11.14 -13.05 9.21
CA THR A 35 11.15 -12.82 10.66
C THR A 35 12.59 -12.72 11.17
N CYS A 36 12.86 -11.69 11.97
CA CYS A 36 14.12 -11.55 12.71
C CYS A 36 14.01 -12.10 14.14
N LEU A 37 12.85 -12.64 14.53
CA LEU A 37 12.59 -13.15 15.87
C LEU A 37 13.42 -14.42 16.11
N SER A 38 14.30 -14.40 17.12
CA SER A 38 15.06 -15.57 17.57
C SER A 38 14.33 -16.40 18.63
N ASN A 39 13.25 -15.87 19.22
CA ASN A 39 12.51 -16.46 20.32
C ASN A 39 11.18 -17.05 19.83
N THR A 40 10.82 -18.25 20.31
CA THR A 40 9.66 -19.04 19.84
C THR A 40 8.30 -18.60 20.40
N ASN A 41 8.27 -17.69 21.36
CA ASN A 41 7.03 -17.32 22.07
C ASN A 41 6.13 -16.36 21.29
N THR A 42 6.62 -15.78 20.19
CA THR A 42 5.85 -14.89 19.32
C THR A 42 6.11 -15.27 17.87
N THR A 43 5.06 -15.58 17.13
CA THR A 43 5.16 -15.99 15.74
C THR A 43 4.36 -15.03 14.87
N VAL A 44 4.95 -14.60 13.76
CA VAL A 44 4.27 -13.84 12.71
C VAL A 44 4.02 -14.81 11.56
N GLN A 45 2.77 -15.19 11.33
CA GLN A 45 2.40 -16.10 10.25
C GLN A 45 2.18 -15.35 8.93
N HIS A 46 1.65 -14.13 8.99
CA HIS A 46 1.35 -13.34 7.81
C HIS A 46 1.65 -11.87 8.06
N LEU A 47 2.31 -11.23 7.08
CA LEU A 47 2.57 -9.80 7.08
C LEU A 47 2.34 -9.26 5.67
N ASP A 48 1.26 -8.49 5.50
CA ASP A 48 0.96 -7.74 4.27
C ASP A 48 0.82 -6.26 4.64
N ILE A 49 1.74 -5.44 4.14
CA ILE A 49 1.72 -3.99 4.29
C ILE A 49 1.44 -3.40 2.93
N LYS A 50 0.41 -2.56 2.86
CA LYS A 50 0.04 -1.83 1.64
C LYS A 50 0.19 -0.34 1.88
N TYR A 51 1.02 0.34 1.09
CA TYR A 51 1.10 1.79 1.10
C TYR A 51 0.37 2.34 -0.13
N ASN A 52 -0.66 3.15 0.07
CA ASN A 52 -1.31 3.92 -0.99
C ASN A 52 -0.73 5.33 -1.00
N ALA A 53 -0.02 5.71 -2.08
CA ALA A 53 0.57 7.03 -2.21
C ALA A 53 -0.47 8.14 -2.45
N GLU A 54 -1.65 7.80 -2.97
CA GLU A 54 -2.73 8.77 -3.23
C GLU A 54 -3.32 9.30 -1.91
N ASP A 55 -3.71 8.37 -1.04
CA ASP A 55 -4.29 8.71 0.27
C ASP A 55 -3.22 8.91 1.36
N ARG A 56 -1.94 8.61 1.03
CA ARG A 56 -0.82 8.55 1.99
C ARG A 56 -1.12 7.65 3.18
N THR A 57 -1.83 6.55 2.94
CA THR A 57 -2.25 5.59 3.97
C THR A 57 -1.37 4.35 3.93
N VAL A 58 -1.07 3.81 5.12
CA VAL A 58 -0.42 2.51 5.28
C VAL A 58 -1.44 1.57 5.91
N THR A 59 -1.79 0.51 5.20
CA THR A 59 -2.65 -0.57 5.71
C THR A 59 -1.78 -1.74 6.14
N PHE A 60 -1.96 -2.18 7.38
CA PHE A 60 -1.27 -3.34 7.94
C PHE A 60 -2.25 -4.50 8.08
N ASN A 61 -1.93 -5.64 7.48
CA ASN A 61 -2.62 -6.90 7.69
C ASN A 61 -1.63 -7.93 8.24
N VAL A 62 -1.66 -8.08 9.56
CA VAL A 62 -0.72 -8.92 10.31
C VAL A 62 -1.49 -10.04 11.01
N THR A 63 -1.02 -11.27 10.85
CA THR A 63 -1.50 -12.41 11.63
C THR A 63 -0.33 -12.98 12.41
N GLY A 64 -0.49 -13.05 13.73
CA GLY A 64 0.52 -13.52 14.65
C GLY A 64 -0.10 -14.18 15.88
N THR A 65 0.71 -14.96 16.59
CA THR A 65 0.38 -15.48 17.92
C THR A 65 1.45 -15.04 18.91
N SER A 66 1.03 -14.76 20.14
CA SER A 66 1.92 -14.48 21.27
C SER A 66 1.55 -15.38 22.43
N GLY A 67 2.51 -16.12 22.96
CA GLY A 67 2.32 -17.00 24.12
C GLY A 67 2.42 -16.28 25.46
N SER A 68 2.62 -14.96 25.48
CA SER A 68 2.66 -14.17 26.72
C SER A 68 2.20 -12.74 26.50
N VAL A 69 1.52 -12.19 27.52
CA VAL A 69 1.16 -10.77 27.61
C VAL A 69 2.38 -9.99 28.08
N GLN A 70 2.84 -9.04 27.28
CA GLN A 70 4.08 -8.29 27.54
C GLN A 70 3.91 -6.82 27.14
N ASN A 71 4.65 -5.92 27.79
CA ASN A 71 4.71 -4.53 27.33
C ASN A 71 5.47 -4.48 26.00
N VAL A 72 4.79 -4.02 24.96
CA VAL A 72 5.32 -3.97 23.60
C VAL A 72 5.58 -2.52 23.17
N THR A 73 6.70 -2.32 22.50
CA THR A 73 7.02 -1.08 21.80
C THR A 73 7.38 -1.45 20.37
N ALA A 74 6.69 -0.86 19.40
CA ALA A 74 6.94 -1.10 17.98
C ALA A 74 7.87 -0.02 17.43
N GLN A 75 8.81 -0.44 16.58
CA GLN A 75 9.68 0.47 15.85
C GLN A 75 9.51 0.20 14.35
N LEU A 76 9.16 1.26 13.60
CA LEU A 76 8.98 1.23 12.16
C LEU A 76 10.10 2.02 11.49
N ASN A 77 10.93 1.30 10.75
CA ASN A 77 12.05 1.84 9.99
C ASN A 77 11.78 1.60 8.51
N VAL A 78 11.79 2.67 7.70
CA VAL A 78 11.59 2.59 6.26
C VAL A 78 12.86 3.08 5.58
N THR A 79 13.49 2.17 4.86
CA THR A 79 14.65 2.45 4.01
C THR A 79 14.22 2.30 2.56
N ALA A 80 14.41 3.34 1.75
CA ALA A 80 14.10 3.34 0.32
C ALA A 80 15.34 3.75 -0.46
N TYR A 81 15.71 2.98 -1.49
CA TYR A 81 16.92 3.25 -2.30
C TYR A 81 18.21 3.37 -1.47
N GLY A 82 18.30 2.66 -0.35
CA GLY A 82 19.44 2.71 0.58
C GLY A 82 19.45 3.92 1.52
N ILE A 83 18.39 4.75 1.51
CA ILE A 83 18.25 5.93 2.36
C ILE A 83 17.18 5.66 3.41
N ASP A 84 17.48 5.92 4.67
CA ASP A 84 16.48 5.88 5.75
C ASP A 84 15.57 7.10 5.62
N VAL A 85 14.32 6.86 5.22
CA VAL A 85 13.34 7.91 4.91
C VAL A 85 12.32 8.11 6.03
N TYR A 86 12.19 7.14 6.94
CA TYR A 86 11.27 7.23 8.07
C TYR A 86 11.71 6.35 9.24
N HIS A 87 11.73 6.92 10.43
CA HIS A 87 11.95 6.23 11.69
C HIS A 87 10.87 6.69 12.67
N ASN A 88 10.11 5.75 13.21
CA ASN A 88 9.17 6.04 14.27
C ASN A 88 9.10 4.91 15.29
N THR A 89 8.98 5.27 16.56
CA THR A 89 8.80 4.33 17.66
C THR A 89 7.48 4.65 18.33
N PHE A 90 6.58 3.67 18.43
CA PHE A 90 5.24 3.88 18.94
C PHE A 90 4.78 2.72 19.83
N ASN A 91 3.83 3.03 20.71
CA ASN A 91 3.16 2.03 21.52
C ASN A 91 1.91 1.55 20.77
N PRO A 92 1.83 0.28 20.33
CA PRO A 92 0.69 -0.23 19.56
C PRO A 92 -0.60 -0.33 20.39
N CYS A 93 -0.54 -0.10 21.70
CA CYS A 93 -1.69 -0.04 22.62
C CYS A 93 -2.15 1.39 22.92
N SER A 94 -1.44 2.43 22.46
CA SER A 94 -1.86 3.82 22.65
C SER A 94 -3.00 4.19 21.70
N THR A 95 -3.91 5.06 22.15
CA THR A 95 -5.12 5.44 21.41
C THR A 95 -4.85 6.00 20.01
N SER A 96 -3.77 6.75 19.83
CA SER A 96 -3.37 7.36 18.55
C SER A 96 -2.68 6.40 17.58
N THR A 97 -2.19 5.26 18.06
CA THR A 97 -1.36 4.30 17.29
C THR A 97 -1.80 2.86 17.53
N PHE A 98 -3.10 2.69 17.77
CA PHE A 98 -3.67 1.42 18.18
C PHE A 98 -3.66 0.40 17.04
N VAL A 99 -3.03 -0.75 17.28
CA VAL A 99 -2.99 -1.89 16.35
C VAL A 99 -3.29 -3.16 17.13
N SER A 100 -4.54 -3.63 17.06
CA SER A 100 -5.06 -4.75 17.87
C SER A 100 -4.31 -6.06 17.67
N GLN A 101 -3.70 -6.25 16.50
CA GLN A 101 -2.94 -7.46 16.16
C GLN A 101 -1.57 -7.53 16.86
N ILE A 102 -1.08 -6.40 17.39
CA ILE A 102 0.26 -6.27 17.97
C ILE A 102 0.18 -5.81 19.44
N CYS A 103 -0.95 -5.25 19.88
CA CYS A 103 -1.23 -4.99 21.29
C CYS A 103 -1.76 -6.27 21.97
N PRO A 104 -0.99 -6.91 22.88
CA PRO A 104 -1.38 -8.16 23.54
C PRO A 104 -2.51 -7.99 24.57
#